data_AF-A0A7L8RY93-F1
#
_entry.id   AF-A0A7L8RY93-F1
#
_cell.length_a   1.000
_cell.length_b   1.000
_cell.length_c   1.000
_cell.angle_alpha   90.00
_cell.angle_beta   90.00
_cell.angle_gamma   90.00
#
_symmetry.space_group_name_H-M   'P 1'
#
loop_
_entity.id
_entity.type
_entity.pdbx_description
1 polymer ?
#
loop_
_entity_poly.entity_id
_entity_poly.type
_entity_poly.pdbx_seq_one_letter_code
_entity_poly.pdbx_strand_id
1 'polypeptide(L)'
;MPSRQPGVRTRQAATAACIQAGSERTFLLAGADRRIEQIPSSALNADGAICGISVVRAYVLSCMNATLGEPLRAMPADRTSGKALWGRAGLSARGAVFVRMFEACRGGAAEAFLSR
;
A
#
# COMPACT_ATOMS: atom_id res chain seq x y z
N MET A 1 -31.14 -36.30 6.10
CA MET A 1 -30.62 -35.07 5.44
C MET A 1 -29.72 -34.36 6.45
N PRO A 2 -28.42 -34.11 6.18
CA PRO A 2 -27.57 -33.46 7.15
C PRO A 2 -27.86 -31.96 7.16
N SER A 3 -28.33 -31.48 8.30
CA SER A 3 -28.62 -30.08 8.60
C SER A 3 -27.34 -29.24 8.43
N ARG A 4 -27.29 -28.37 7.42
CA ARG A 4 -26.23 -27.36 7.29
C ARG A 4 -26.28 -26.43 8.49
N GLN A 5 -25.38 -26.61 9.45
CA GLN A 5 -25.29 -25.74 10.61
C GLN A 5 -24.82 -24.33 10.18
N PRO A 6 -25.64 -23.28 10.39
CA PRO A 6 -25.34 -21.93 9.92
C PRO A 6 -24.07 -21.32 10.53
N GLY A 7 -23.65 -21.76 11.72
CA GLY A 7 -22.50 -21.21 12.45
C GLY A 7 -21.11 -21.62 11.94
N VAL A 8 -20.98 -22.75 11.23
CA VAL A 8 -19.69 -23.19 10.66
C VAL A 8 -19.34 -22.38 9.42
N ARG A 9 -20.36 -22.06 8.61
CA ARG A 9 -20.21 -21.32 7.34
C ARG A 9 -19.79 -19.87 7.55
N THR A 10 -20.28 -19.21 8.60
CA THR A 10 -19.91 -17.83 8.96
C THR A 10 -18.49 -17.72 9.51
N ARG A 11 -18.05 -18.67 10.35
CA ARG A 11 -16.66 -18.68 10.86
C ARG A 11 -15.65 -18.87 9.73
N GLN A 12 -15.92 -19.78 8.82
CA GLN A 12 -15.01 -20.08 7.71
C GLN A 12 -14.88 -18.92 6.72
N ALA A 13 -15.97 -18.20 6.45
CA ALA A 13 -15.96 -16.98 5.64
C ALA A 13 -15.16 -15.84 6.31
N ALA A 14 -15.31 -15.65 7.62
CA ALA A 14 -14.55 -14.64 8.36
C ALA A 14 -13.04 -14.93 8.36
N THR A 15 -12.64 -16.19 8.56
CA THR A 15 -11.23 -16.61 8.47
C THR A 15 -10.65 -16.34 7.08
N ALA A 16 -11.38 -16.67 6.01
CA ALA A 16 -10.95 -16.41 4.64
C ALA A 16 -10.77 -14.89 4.39
N ALA A 17 -11.68 -14.06 4.90
CA ALA A 17 -11.56 -12.60 4.80
C ALA A 17 -10.31 -12.05 5.51
N CYS A 18 -10.02 -12.54 6.73
CA CYS A 18 -8.82 -12.14 7.47
C CYS A 18 -7.53 -12.55 6.75
N ILE A 19 -7.48 -13.77 6.19
CA ILE A 19 -6.32 -14.24 5.40
C ILE A 19 -6.13 -13.37 4.16
N GLN A 20 -7.21 -13.06 3.44
CA GLN A 20 -7.15 -12.22 2.26
C GLN A 20 -6.64 -10.82 2.59
N ALA A 21 -7.19 -10.19 3.63
CA ALA A 21 -6.77 -8.87 4.10
C ALA A 21 -5.29 -8.87 4.54
N GLY A 22 -4.84 -9.94 5.22
CA GLY A 22 -3.43 -10.13 5.57
C GLY A 22 -2.53 -10.22 4.33
N SER A 23 -2.92 -11.02 3.33
CA SER A 23 -2.16 -11.19 2.08
C SER A 23 -2.07 -9.89 1.28
N GLU A 24 -3.13 -9.08 1.31
CA GLU A 24 -3.17 -7.79 0.63
C GLU A 24 -2.26 -6.80 1.34
N ARG A 25 -2.36 -6.70 2.68
CA ARG A 25 -1.48 -5.85 3.48
C ARG A 25 -0.01 -6.17 3.23
N THR A 26 0.38 -7.46 3.28
CA THR A 26 1.77 -7.88 3.03
C THR A 26 2.24 -7.47 1.65
N PHE A 27 1.39 -7.66 0.63
CA PHE A 27 1.71 -7.24 -0.74
C PHE A 27 1.88 -5.73 -0.87
N LEU A 28 1.00 -4.94 -0.26
CA LEU A 28 1.05 -3.48 -0.33
C LEU A 28 2.31 -2.93 0.36
N LEU A 29 2.63 -3.42 1.56
CA LEU A 29 3.81 -2.97 2.29
C LEU A 29 5.11 -3.39 1.58
N ALA A 30 5.24 -4.66 1.20
CA ALA A 30 6.42 -5.13 0.46
C ALA A 30 6.56 -4.45 -0.91
N GLY A 31 5.43 -4.15 -1.56
CA GLY A 31 5.39 -3.44 -2.84
C GLY A 31 5.81 -1.97 -2.73
N ALA A 32 5.47 -1.32 -1.62
CA ALA A 32 5.90 0.04 -1.30
C ALA A 32 7.41 0.09 -1.00
N ASP A 33 7.90 -0.80 -0.13
CA ASP A 33 9.33 -0.87 0.22
C ASP A 33 10.20 -1.10 -1.01
N ARG A 34 9.84 -2.10 -1.84
CA ARG A 34 10.57 -2.40 -3.09
C ARG A 34 10.67 -1.18 -4.01
N ARG A 35 9.60 -0.39 -4.12
CA ARG A 35 9.55 0.79 -5.00
C ARG A 35 10.36 1.97 -4.50
N ILE A 36 10.58 2.06 -3.19
CA ILE A 36 11.51 3.01 -2.60
C ILE A 36 12.95 2.53 -2.83
N GLU A 37 13.21 1.24 -2.58
CA GLU A 37 14.54 0.63 -2.76
C GLU A 37 15.03 0.62 -4.22
N GLN A 38 14.13 0.70 -5.19
CA GLN A 38 14.45 0.84 -6.60
C GLN A 38 15.02 2.22 -6.99
N ILE A 39 14.97 3.21 -6.10
CA ILE A 39 15.56 4.53 -6.35
C ILE A 39 17.08 4.39 -6.15
N PRO A 40 17.90 4.54 -7.21
CA PRO A 40 19.33 4.38 -7.08
C PRO A 40 19.93 5.56 -6.31
N SER A 41 20.96 5.31 -5.50
CA SER A 41 21.66 6.38 -4.77
C SER A 41 22.22 7.46 -5.70
N SER A 42 22.56 7.11 -6.94
CA SER A 42 23.01 8.04 -7.97
C SER A 42 21.91 8.99 -8.47
N ALA A 43 20.63 8.70 -8.21
CA ALA A 43 19.53 9.59 -8.54
C ALA A 43 19.25 10.62 -7.43
N LEU A 44 19.91 10.54 -6.27
CA LEU A 44 19.71 11.48 -5.18
C LEU A 44 20.36 12.83 -5.49
N ASN A 45 19.74 13.92 -5.01
CA ASN A 45 20.35 15.25 -5.00
C ASN A 45 21.30 15.41 -3.79
N ALA A 46 21.87 16.61 -3.61
CA ALA A 46 22.81 16.87 -2.52
C ALA A 46 22.19 16.61 -1.13
N ASP A 47 20.94 17.03 -0.91
CA ASP A 47 20.23 16.83 0.36
C ASP A 47 19.90 15.34 0.58
N GLY A 48 19.44 14.67 -0.47
CA GLY A 48 19.19 13.23 -0.48
C GLY A 48 20.44 12.40 -0.22
N ALA A 49 21.60 12.86 -0.71
CA ALA A 49 22.87 12.15 -0.58
C ALA A 49 23.39 12.08 0.86
N ILE A 50 23.07 13.07 1.72
CA ILE A 50 23.53 13.12 3.12
C ILE A 50 23.06 11.89 3.91
N CYS A 51 21.77 11.57 3.80
CA CYS A 51 21.11 10.49 4.53
C CYS A 51 20.82 9.27 3.64
N GLY A 52 21.15 9.35 2.34
CA GLY A 52 20.85 8.35 1.35
C GLY A 52 19.35 8.06 1.21
N ILE A 53 19.02 6.85 0.77
CA ILE A 53 17.62 6.45 0.54
C ILE A 53 16.73 6.50 1.80
N SER A 54 17.33 6.55 2.99
CA SER A 54 16.59 6.61 4.26
C SER A 54 15.75 7.88 4.39
N VAL A 55 16.21 9.02 3.86
CA VAL A 55 15.44 10.28 3.90
C VAL A 55 14.21 10.23 2.99
N VAL A 56 14.36 9.59 1.82
CA VAL A 56 13.24 9.34 0.89
C VAL A 56 12.22 8.44 1.55
N ARG A 57 12.66 7.35 2.19
CA ARG A 57 11.77 6.44 2.94
C ARG A 57 11.04 7.17 4.05
N ALA A 58 11.75 7.96 4.86
CA ALA A 58 11.16 8.71 5.97
C ALA A 58 10.11 9.72 5.48
N TYR A 59 10.39 10.44 4.39
CA TYR A 59 9.45 11.37 3.78
C TYR A 59 8.18 10.65 3.33
N VAL A 60 8.31 9.55 2.57
CA VAL A 60 7.15 8.81 2.04
C VAL A 60 6.30 8.28 3.19
N LEU A 61 6.90 7.71 4.23
CA LEU A 61 6.18 7.21 5.40
C LEU A 61 5.43 8.34 6.14
N SER A 62 6.07 9.50 6.31
CA SER A 62 5.45 10.66 6.94
C SER A 62 4.24 11.17 6.13
N CYS A 63 4.41 11.33 4.81
CA CYS A 63 3.34 11.73 3.91
C CYS A 63 2.18 10.73 3.92
N MET A 64 2.46 9.42 3.88
CA MET A 64 1.45 8.37 3.94
C MET A 64 0.66 8.41 5.24
N ASN A 65 1.35 8.58 6.37
CA ASN A 65 0.72 8.71 7.68
C ASN A 65 -0.23 9.92 7.74
N ALA A 66 0.16 11.05 7.15
CA ALA A 66 -0.65 12.26 7.12
C ALA A 66 -1.89 12.15 6.20
N THR A 67 -1.77 11.41 5.09
CA THR A 67 -2.76 11.44 4.00
C THR A 67 -3.71 10.24 3.97
N LEU A 68 -3.36 9.09 4.56
CA LEU A 68 -4.15 7.86 4.41
C LEU A 68 -5.39 7.78 5.31
N GLY A 69 -5.39 8.47 6.45
CA GLY A 69 -6.35 8.23 7.52
C GLY A 69 -7.82 8.43 7.12
N GLU A 70 -8.15 9.55 6.49
CA GLU A 70 -9.52 9.82 6.01
C GLU A 70 -9.88 9.04 4.73
N PRO A 71 -9.03 9.01 3.68
CA PRO A 71 -9.35 8.29 2.45
C PRO A 71 -9.61 6.79 2.65
N LEU A 72 -8.87 6.12 3.53
CA LEU A 72 -9.10 4.71 3.83
C LEU A 72 -10.45 4.46 4.53
N ARG A 73 -10.88 5.39 5.39
CA ARG A 73 -12.18 5.32 6.07
C ARG A 73 -13.35 5.54 5.11
N ALA A 74 -13.17 6.42 4.13
CA ALA A 74 -14.17 6.70 3.11
C ALA A 74 -14.37 5.54 2.11
N MET A 75 -13.41 4.61 2.00
CA MET A 75 -13.46 3.53 1.02
C MET A 75 -14.11 2.24 1.56
N PRO A 76 -14.98 1.59 0.75
CA PRO A 76 -15.55 0.29 1.08
C PRO A 76 -14.45 -0.79 1.17
N ALA A 77 -14.54 -1.64 2.20
CA ALA A 77 -13.59 -2.74 2.41
C ALA A 77 -13.87 -3.96 1.54
N ASP A 78 -15.12 -4.10 1.09
CA ASP A 78 -15.67 -5.26 0.38
C ASP A 78 -15.61 -5.12 -1.15
N ARG A 79 -15.31 -3.92 -1.67
CA ARG A 79 -15.15 -3.73 -3.11
C ARG A 79 -13.72 -3.97 -3.57
N THR A 80 -13.60 -4.56 -4.75
CA THR A 80 -12.34 -4.66 -5.48
C THR A 80 -12.11 -3.40 -6.33
N SER A 81 -10.85 -2.99 -6.44
CA SER A 81 -10.41 -2.04 -7.45
C SER A 81 -10.40 -2.76 -8.78
N GLY A 82 -11.25 -2.33 -9.73
CA GLY A 82 -11.33 -2.93 -11.07
C GLY A 82 -10.09 -2.73 -11.95
N LYS A 83 -8.92 -2.45 -11.36
CA LYS A 83 -7.64 -2.23 -12.04
C LYS A 83 -6.57 -3.15 -11.42
N ALA A 84 -5.67 -3.66 -12.26
CA ALA A 84 -4.44 -4.26 -11.78
C ALA A 84 -3.48 -3.15 -11.37
N LEU A 85 -2.98 -3.20 -10.14
CA LEU A 85 -2.04 -2.24 -9.60
C LEU A 85 -0.79 -2.99 -9.13
N TRP A 86 0.37 -2.47 -9.47
CA TRP A 86 1.66 -3.10 -9.15
C TRP A 86 1.76 -4.57 -9.60
N GLY A 87 1.08 -4.90 -10.70
CA GLY A 87 1.04 -6.26 -11.27
C GLY A 87 0.06 -7.22 -10.57
N ARG A 88 -0.68 -6.77 -9.54
CA ARG A 88 -1.71 -7.59 -8.87
C ARG A 88 -3.10 -7.10 -9.23
N ALA A 89 -3.90 -7.99 -9.80
CA ALA A 89 -5.34 -7.79 -9.97
C ALA A 89 -6.09 -8.10 -8.66
N GLY A 90 -7.32 -7.58 -8.54
CA GLY A 90 -8.22 -7.93 -7.44
C GLY A 90 -7.82 -7.34 -6.08
N LEU A 91 -7.03 -6.26 -6.05
CA LEU A 91 -6.87 -5.47 -4.82
C LEU A 91 -8.20 -4.89 -4.39
N SER A 92 -8.38 -4.65 -3.09
CA SER A 92 -9.52 -3.93 -2.57
C SER A 92 -9.50 -2.45 -3.01
N ALA A 93 -10.65 -1.78 -2.92
CA ALA A 93 -10.74 -0.34 -3.14
C ALA A 93 -9.82 0.44 -2.18
N ARG A 94 -9.67 -0.04 -0.94
CA ARG A 94 -8.70 0.49 0.04
C ARG A 94 -7.26 0.28 -0.41
N GLY A 95 -6.93 -0.91 -0.92
CA GLY A 95 -5.63 -1.21 -1.48
C GLY A 95 -5.28 -0.30 -2.67
N ALA A 96 -6.26 0.02 -3.53
CA ALA A 96 -6.04 0.98 -4.60
C ALA A 96 -5.82 2.42 -4.12
N VAL A 97 -6.52 2.85 -3.07
CA VAL A 97 -6.26 4.15 -2.44
C VAL A 97 -4.85 4.19 -1.84
N PHE A 98 -4.43 3.14 -1.14
CA PHE A 98 -3.06 3.02 -0.64
C PHE A 98 -2.04 3.21 -1.76
N VAL A 99 -2.19 2.50 -2.89
CA VAL A 99 -1.27 2.61 -4.03
C VAL A 99 -1.25 4.04 -4.57
N ARG A 100 -2.41 4.67 -4.77
CA ARG A 100 -2.47 6.04 -5.29
C ARG A 100 -1.78 7.05 -4.37
N MET A 101 -2.04 6.97 -3.07
CA MET A 101 -1.42 7.86 -2.09
C MET A 101 0.08 7.61 -1.99
N PHE A 102 0.52 6.35 -2.07
CA PHE A 102 1.94 6.01 -2.12
C PHE A 102 2.62 6.68 -3.32
N GLU A 103 2.06 6.56 -4.53
CA GLU A 103 2.67 7.16 -5.73
C GLU A 103 2.73 8.69 -5.61
N ALA A 104 1.70 9.33 -5.04
CA ALA A 104 1.71 10.78 -4.79
C ALA A 104 2.80 11.18 -3.77
N CYS A 105 2.88 10.48 -2.63
CA CYS A 105 3.91 10.72 -1.62
C CYS A 105 5.32 10.46 -2.14
N ARG A 106 5.50 9.43 -2.97
CA ARG A 106 6.77 9.15 -3.64
C ARG A 106 7.13 10.24 -4.64
N GLY A 107 6.16 10.79 -5.36
CA GLY A 107 6.35 11.96 -6.22
C GLY A 107 6.82 13.20 -5.44
N GLY A 108 6.22 13.46 -4.28
CA GLY A 108 6.68 14.54 -3.38
C GLY A 108 8.12 14.33 -2.88
N ALA A 109 8.47 13.08 -2.54
CA ALA A 109 9.84 12.74 -2.17
C ALA A 109 10.81 12.89 -3.35
N ALA A 110 10.35 12.60 -4.57
CA ALA A 110 11.12 12.77 -5.78
C ALA A 110 11.51 14.23 -6.02
N GLU A 111 10.55 15.15 -5.90
CA GLU A 111 10.80 16.59 -6.03
C GLU A 111 11.75 17.12 -4.95
N ALA A 112 11.70 16.55 -3.74
CA ALA A 112 12.53 16.99 -2.62
C ALA A 112 13.96 16.45 -2.67
N PHE A 113 14.16 15.21 -3.11
CA PHE A 113 15.43 14.48 -2.87
C PHE A 113 16.07 13.85 -4.10
N LEU A 114 15.45 13.95 -5.28
CA LEU A 114 16.04 13.41 -6.52
C LEU A 114 16.59 14.52 -7.41
N SER A 115 17.69 14.19 -8.08
CA SER A 115 18.27 15.03 -9.14
C SER A 115 17.39 14.89 -10.40
N ARG A 116 17.04 16.03 -11.01
CA ARG A 116 16.23 16.08 -12.24
C ARG A 116 17.01 15.63 -13.47
#